data_AF-A0A1J7C717-F1
#
_entry.id   AF-A0A1J7C717-F1
#
_cell.length_a   1.000
_cell.length_b   1.000
_cell.length_c   1.000
_cell.angle_alpha   90.00
_cell.angle_beta   90.00
_cell.angle_gamma   90.00
#
_symmetry.space_group_name_H-M   'P 1'
#
loop_
_entity.id
_entity.type
_entity.pdbx_description
1 polymer ?
#
loop_
_entity_poly.entity_id
_entity_poly.type
_entity_poly.pdbx_seq_one_letter_code
_entity_poly.pdbx_strand_id
1 'polypeptide(L)'
;MTATTQDRNTPYRDGELTPYPVAAGETIPAGVIVCLKDGYAVNGKSAEDLVYAGRADEAIDNRQGGNGDQQIRVRRHKAFCWENDGSVKPTHVGKPAYVVDNQTVSASDGGTPGQEGKPGKPASRCTAGTIIMLDAAGVWVE
;
A
#
# COMPACT_ATOMS: atom_id res chain seq x y z
N MET A 1 -3.85 -19.94 -23.67
CA MET A 1 -4.80 -18.84 -23.91
C MET A 1 -4.72 -18.49 -25.39
N THR A 2 -5.85 -18.40 -26.09
CA THR A 2 -5.90 -18.14 -27.54
C THR A 2 -6.17 -16.65 -27.77
N ALA A 3 -5.39 -16.00 -28.65
CA ALA A 3 -5.62 -14.60 -29.01
C ALA A 3 -6.94 -14.45 -29.78
N THR A 4 -7.72 -13.40 -29.48
CA THR A 4 -8.92 -13.09 -30.26
C THR A 4 -8.53 -12.51 -31.62
N THR A 5 -9.24 -12.90 -32.67
CA THR A 5 -9.17 -12.29 -34.01
C THR A 5 -10.38 -11.39 -34.29
N GLN A 6 -11.26 -11.21 -33.30
CA GLN A 6 -12.45 -10.36 -33.39
C GLN A 6 -12.33 -9.14 -32.46
N ASP A 7 -12.97 -8.04 -32.87
CA ASP A 7 -13.08 -6.81 -32.10
C ASP A 7 -13.72 -7.09 -30.73
N ARG A 8 -13.12 -6.53 -29.67
CA ARG A 8 -13.58 -6.71 -28.29
C ARG A 8 -14.01 -5.37 -27.71
N ASN A 9 -15.29 -5.22 -27.42
CA ASN A 9 -15.78 -4.08 -26.65
C ASN A 9 -15.30 -4.19 -25.19
N THR A 10 -14.19 -3.50 -24.88
CA THR A 10 -13.52 -3.57 -23.58
C THR A 10 -14.00 -2.43 -22.69
N PRO A 11 -14.71 -2.69 -21.59
CA PRO A 11 -15.08 -1.62 -20.66
C PRO A 11 -13.84 -1.07 -19.95
N TYR A 12 -13.85 0.24 -19.68
CA TYR A 12 -12.84 0.91 -18.88
C TYR A 12 -13.46 1.53 -17.63
N ARG A 13 -12.65 1.74 -16.60
CA ARG A 13 -12.94 2.53 -15.40
C ARG A 13 -11.70 3.36 -15.09
N ASP A 14 -11.91 4.53 -14.51
CA ASP A 14 -10.83 5.44 -14.11
C ASP A 14 -9.90 4.83 -13.05
N GLY A 15 -10.42 3.89 -12.24
CA GLY A 15 -9.64 3.16 -11.24
C GLY A 15 -9.27 3.98 -9.99
N GLU A 16 -9.49 5.30 -10.01
CA GLU A 16 -9.15 6.20 -8.90
C GLU A 16 -9.80 5.77 -7.60
N LEU A 17 -11.08 5.38 -7.60
CA LEU A 17 -11.78 4.91 -6.41
C LEU A 17 -12.27 3.47 -6.64
N THR A 18 -11.64 2.52 -5.96
CA THR A 18 -11.92 1.09 -6.14
C THR A 18 -12.42 0.47 -4.83
N PRO A 19 -13.57 -0.22 -4.82
CA PRO A 19 -14.04 -0.96 -3.66
C PRO A 19 -13.26 -2.26 -3.52
N TYR A 20 -12.80 -2.55 -2.30
CA TYR A 20 -12.13 -3.80 -1.94
C TYR A 20 -12.88 -4.50 -0.80
N PRO A 21 -13.01 -5.84 -0.84
CA PRO A 21 -13.56 -6.61 0.28
C PRO A 21 -12.62 -6.55 1.48
N VAL A 22 -13.12 -6.28 2.68
CA VAL A 22 -12.30 -6.16 3.91
C VAL A 22 -12.06 -7.53 4.53
N ALA A 23 -10.86 -7.79 5.06
CA ALA A 23 -10.56 -9.05 5.73
C ALA A 23 -11.33 -9.17 7.06
N ALA A 24 -11.55 -10.41 7.52
CA ALA A 24 -12.17 -10.70 8.80
C ALA A 24 -11.35 -10.09 9.95
N GLY A 25 -12.02 -9.48 10.93
CA GLY A 25 -11.35 -8.98 12.14
C GLY A 25 -10.68 -7.61 11.99
N GLU A 26 -10.71 -7.01 10.79
CA GLU A 26 -10.06 -5.72 10.53
C GLU A 26 -10.94 -4.52 10.88
N THR A 27 -10.30 -3.45 11.34
CA THR A 27 -10.86 -2.09 11.38
C THR A 27 -9.91 -1.17 10.66
N ILE A 28 -10.43 -0.46 9.66
CA ILE A 28 -9.64 0.44 8.82
C ILE A 28 -10.22 1.86 9.01
N PRO A 29 -9.48 2.76 9.68
CA PRO A 29 -9.88 4.17 9.78
C PRO A 29 -9.87 4.87 8.43
N ALA A 30 -10.63 5.95 8.29
CA ALA A 30 -10.56 6.79 7.10
C ALA A 30 -9.19 7.48 7.01
N GLY A 31 -8.66 7.59 5.80
CA GLY A 31 -7.45 8.36 5.51
C GLY A 31 -6.12 7.65 5.73
N VAL A 32 -6.13 6.40 6.15
CA VAL A 32 -4.92 5.59 6.38
C VAL A 32 -4.51 4.82 5.12
N ILE A 33 -3.29 4.28 5.15
CA ILE A 33 -2.78 3.33 4.17
C ILE A 33 -3.57 2.01 4.28
N VAL A 34 -4.06 1.55 3.13
CA VAL A 34 -4.69 0.24 2.98
C VAL A 34 -3.78 -0.66 2.16
N CYS A 35 -3.62 -1.89 2.62
CA CYS A 35 -2.95 -2.95 1.89
C CYS A 35 -3.92 -4.08 1.56
N LEU A 36 -3.57 -4.92 0.60
CA LEU A 36 -4.27 -6.16 0.29
C LEU A 36 -3.44 -7.34 0.76
N LYS A 37 -4.09 -8.28 1.45
CA LYS A 37 -3.59 -9.61 1.74
C LYS A 37 -4.55 -10.64 1.16
N ASP A 38 -4.06 -11.50 0.27
CA ASP A 38 -4.88 -12.52 -0.41
C ASP A 38 -6.15 -11.95 -1.08
N GLY A 39 -6.09 -10.70 -1.55
CA GLY A 39 -7.22 -10.00 -2.19
C GLY A 39 -8.17 -9.27 -1.25
N TYR A 40 -7.94 -9.32 0.07
CA TYR A 40 -8.74 -8.62 1.08
C TYR A 40 -8.02 -7.40 1.64
N ALA A 41 -8.75 -6.30 1.83
CA ALA A 41 -8.25 -5.08 2.43
C ALA A 41 -7.95 -5.28 3.92
N VAL A 42 -6.73 -4.90 4.31
CA VAL A 42 -6.20 -4.92 5.67
C VAL A 42 -5.58 -3.56 5.99
N ASN A 43 -5.49 -3.25 7.28
CA ASN A 43 -4.81 -2.04 7.72
C ASN A 43 -3.31 -2.10 7.36
N GLY A 44 -2.73 -0.98 6.91
CA GLY A 44 -1.33 -0.90 6.51
C GLY A 44 -0.39 -1.30 7.65
N LYS A 45 0.58 -2.17 7.37
CA LYS A 45 1.57 -2.63 8.35
C LYS A 45 2.83 -3.14 7.65
N SER A 46 3.93 -3.22 8.40
CA SER A 46 5.17 -3.85 7.95
C SER A 46 4.95 -5.36 7.73
N ALA A 47 4.79 -5.76 6.46
CA ALA A 47 4.88 -7.15 6.03
C ALA A 47 5.23 -7.23 4.52
N GLU A 48 5.93 -8.29 4.11
CA GLU A 48 6.40 -8.47 2.72
C GLU A 48 5.29 -8.92 1.76
N ASP A 49 4.32 -9.67 2.27
CA ASP A 49 3.24 -10.31 1.52
C ASP A 49 2.06 -9.36 1.24
N LEU A 50 2.19 -8.10 1.62
CA LEU A 50 1.17 -7.08 1.42
C LEU A 50 1.33 -6.35 0.10
N VAL A 51 0.21 -6.04 -0.54
CA VAL A 51 0.18 -5.21 -1.74
C VAL A 51 -0.42 -3.87 -1.39
N TYR A 52 0.28 -2.77 -1.65
CA TYR A 52 -0.27 -1.44 -1.42
C TYR A 52 -1.52 -1.20 -2.29
N ALA A 53 -2.61 -0.85 -1.63
CA ALA A 53 -3.90 -0.61 -2.26
C ALA A 53 -4.18 0.88 -2.44
N GLY A 54 -3.64 1.77 -1.61
CA GLY A 54 -3.92 3.21 -1.64
C GLY A 54 -4.37 3.76 -0.29
N ARG A 55 -5.10 4.88 -0.32
CA ARG A 55 -5.64 5.55 0.88
C ARG A 55 -7.11 5.17 1.09
N ALA A 56 -7.50 4.84 2.32
CA ALA A 56 -8.90 4.67 2.69
C ALA A 56 -9.69 5.99 2.50
N ASP A 57 -10.77 5.96 1.73
CA ASP A 57 -11.66 7.12 1.55
C ASP A 57 -12.72 7.21 2.66
N GLU A 58 -13.02 6.07 3.29
CA GLU A 58 -14.01 5.91 4.36
C GLU A 58 -13.46 5.03 5.49
N ALA A 59 -14.09 5.07 6.66
CA ALA A 59 -13.78 4.17 7.77
C ALA A 59 -14.70 2.96 7.72
N ILE A 60 -14.15 1.76 7.89
CA ILE A 60 -14.91 0.50 7.93
C ILE A 60 -14.50 -0.33 9.15
N ASP A 61 -15.50 -0.94 9.77
CA ASP A 61 -15.34 -1.89 10.86
C ASP A 61 -15.87 -3.26 10.42
N ASN A 62 -14.96 -4.23 10.26
CA ASN A 62 -15.28 -5.63 9.95
C ASN A 62 -14.82 -6.58 11.07
N ARG A 63 -14.70 -6.09 12.32
CA ARG A 63 -14.18 -6.88 13.46
C ARG A 63 -14.98 -8.14 13.75
N GLN A 64 -16.28 -8.10 13.52
CA GLN A 64 -17.21 -9.20 13.80
C GLN A 64 -17.63 -9.97 12.53
N GLY A 65 -17.14 -9.56 11.36
CA GLY A 65 -17.49 -10.15 10.07
C GLY A 65 -16.43 -11.12 9.55
N GLY A 66 -16.85 -11.93 8.58
CA GLY A 66 -16.00 -12.75 7.74
C GLY A 66 -15.26 -11.96 6.67
N ASN A 67 -14.42 -12.66 5.92
CA ASN A 67 -13.71 -12.10 4.78
C ASN A 67 -14.68 -11.63 3.69
N GLY A 68 -14.72 -10.33 3.43
CA GLY A 68 -15.55 -9.71 2.40
C GLY A 68 -16.99 -9.37 2.78
N ASP A 69 -17.35 -9.50 4.07
CA ASP A 69 -18.67 -9.08 4.57
C ASP A 69 -18.87 -7.56 4.51
N GLN A 70 -17.76 -6.80 4.56
CA GLN A 70 -17.73 -5.36 4.35
C GLN A 70 -16.85 -5.01 3.16
N GLN A 71 -17.12 -3.85 2.55
CA GLN A 71 -16.30 -3.29 1.49
C GLN A 71 -15.82 -1.90 1.87
N ILE A 72 -14.58 -1.58 1.50
CA ILE A 72 -13.98 -0.26 1.69
C ILE A 72 -13.58 0.34 0.34
N ARG A 73 -13.91 1.61 0.13
CA ARG A 73 -13.43 2.39 -1.01
C ARG A 73 -12.02 2.90 -0.74
N VAL A 74 -11.11 2.51 -1.63
CA VAL A 74 -9.71 2.91 -1.58
C VAL A 74 -9.38 3.78 -2.77
N ARG A 75 -8.75 4.92 -2.50
CA ARG A 75 -8.31 5.87 -3.53
C ARG A 75 -6.89 5.56 -3.99
N ARG A 76 -6.66 5.56 -5.30
CA ARG A 76 -5.40 5.26 -5.99
C ARG A 76 -5.08 6.34 -7.02
N HIS A 77 -3.88 6.25 -7.62
CA HIS A 77 -3.44 7.13 -8.72
C HIS A 77 -3.41 8.62 -8.33
N LYS A 78 -3.08 8.89 -7.07
CA LYS A 78 -2.83 10.24 -6.53
C LYS A 78 -1.61 10.16 -5.63
N ALA A 79 -0.96 11.31 -5.45
CA ALA A 79 0.03 11.47 -4.41
C ALA A 79 -0.65 11.66 -3.05
N PHE A 80 -0.31 10.82 -2.08
CA PHE A 80 -0.76 10.96 -0.70
C PHE A 80 0.42 11.33 0.19
N CYS A 81 0.17 12.23 1.14
CA CYS A 81 1.16 12.65 2.12
C CYS A 81 1.12 11.70 3.32
N TRP A 82 2.24 11.04 3.60
CA TRP A 82 2.43 10.10 4.71
C TRP A 82 3.50 10.60 5.69
N GLU A 83 3.44 10.13 6.93
CA GLU A 83 4.47 10.39 7.92
C GLU A 83 5.81 9.75 7.51
N ASN A 84 6.91 10.43 7.83
CA ASN A 84 8.26 9.93 7.58
C ASN A 84 8.76 9.21 8.84
N ASP A 85 9.24 7.96 8.72
CA ASP A 85 9.91 7.27 9.83
C ASP A 85 11.28 7.89 10.20
N GLY A 86 11.70 8.93 9.48
CA GLY A 86 12.97 9.65 9.62
C GLY A 86 14.04 9.18 8.63
N SER A 87 13.81 8.10 7.89
CA SER A 87 14.75 7.56 6.90
C SER A 87 14.63 8.23 5.53
N VAL A 88 13.45 8.76 5.17
CA VAL A 88 13.23 9.43 3.88
C VAL A 88 13.92 10.79 3.86
N LYS A 89 14.61 11.08 2.75
CA LYS A 89 15.46 12.26 2.54
C LYS A 89 15.25 12.74 1.10
N PRO A 90 15.61 13.99 0.75
CA PRO A 90 15.48 14.48 -0.62
C PRO A 90 16.16 13.60 -1.69
N THR A 91 17.23 12.89 -1.32
CA THR A 91 17.94 11.92 -2.18
C THR A 91 17.14 10.64 -2.50
N HIS A 92 15.98 10.47 -1.87
CA HIS A 92 15.07 9.35 -2.09
C HIS A 92 13.88 9.71 -2.99
N VAL A 93 13.75 10.97 -3.42
CA VAL A 93 12.76 11.34 -4.45
C VAL A 93 13.06 10.56 -5.74
N GLY A 94 12.02 9.99 -6.35
CA GLY A 94 12.11 9.07 -7.49
C GLY A 94 12.43 7.62 -7.11
N LYS A 95 12.53 7.28 -5.81
CA LYS A 95 12.76 5.92 -5.31
C LYS A 95 11.51 5.36 -4.61
N PRO A 96 11.41 4.04 -4.44
CA PRO A 96 10.30 3.44 -3.71
C PRO A 96 10.25 3.88 -2.24
N ALA A 97 9.03 4.09 -1.74
CA ALA A 97 8.71 4.15 -0.32
C ALA A 97 8.21 2.77 0.15
N TYR A 98 8.37 2.49 1.44
CA TYR A 98 7.97 1.22 2.06
C TYR A 98 7.05 1.45 3.25
N VAL A 99 6.00 0.65 3.38
CA VAL A 99 5.02 0.77 4.46
C VAL A 99 5.64 0.34 5.79
N VAL A 100 5.60 1.22 6.79
CA VAL A 100 5.99 0.90 8.18
C VAL A 100 4.75 0.52 8.98
N ASP A 101 3.75 1.39 8.94
CA ASP A 101 2.43 1.23 9.54
C ASP A 101 1.39 1.90 8.65
N ASN A 102 0.19 2.14 9.17
CA ASN A 102 -0.92 2.65 8.39
C ASN A 102 -0.89 4.16 8.12
N GLN A 103 0.13 4.88 8.60
CA GLN A 103 0.30 6.32 8.33
C GLN A 103 1.75 6.70 8.02
N THR A 104 2.71 5.79 8.22
CA THR A 104 4.15 6.05 8.13
C THR A 104 4.82 5.25 7.02
N VAL A 105 5.76 5.89 6.31
CA VAL A 105 6.60 5.27 5.28
C VAL A 105 8.10 5.41 5.56
N SER A 106 8.88 4.51 4.95
CA SER A 106 10.33 4.40 5.06
C SER A 106 11.01 4.41 3.68
N ALA A 107 12.30 4.77 3.64
CA ALA A 107 13.16 4.63 2.46
C ALA A 107 13.77 3.22 2.32
N SER A 108 13.56 2.34 3.30
CA SER A 108 14.08 0.97 3.30
C SER A 108 12.95 -0.06 3.44
N ASP A 109 13.10 -1.16 2.69
CA ASP A 109 12.28 -2.36 2.78
C ASP A 109 12.44 -3.12 4.11
N GLY A 110 13.35 -2.67 4.98
CA GLY A 110 13.67 -3.32 6.26
C GLY A 110 14.69 -4.46 6.13
N GLY A 111 15.16 -4.74 4.92
CA GLY A 111 16.19 -5.74 4.63
C GLY A 111 17.60 -5.18 4.87
N THR A 112 18.55 -6.08 5.10
CA THR A 112 19.97 -5.71 5.15
C THR A 112 20.79 -6.70 4.32
N PRO A 113 21.76 -6.23 3.52
CA PRO A 113 22.64 -7.14 2.80
C PRO A 113 23.48 -7.94 3.79
N GLY A 114 23.77 -9.20 3.46
CA GLY A 114 24.73 -9.99 4.21
C GLY A 114 26.12 -9.39 4.10
N GLN A 115 26.88 -9.48 5.19
CA GLN A 115 28.31 -9.18 5.19
C GLN A 115 29.09 -10.50 5.30
N GLU A 116 30.38 -10.49 5.00
CA GLU A 116 31.23 -11.66 5.15
C GLU A 116 31.09 -12.25 6.57
N GLY A 117 30.67 -13.52 6.65
CA GLY A 117 30.44 -14.21 7.92
C GLY A 117 29.17 -13.83 8.68
N LYS A 118 28.31 -12.93 8.17
CA LYS A 118 27.01 -12.57 8.77
C LYS A 118 25.89 -12.52 7.73
N PRO A 119 24.94 -13.48 7.73
CA PRO A 119 23.82 -13.45 6.79
C PRO A 119 22.99 -12.17 6.98
N GLY A 120 22.48 -11.65 5.87
CA GLY A 120 21.63 -10.47 5.85
C GLY A 120 20.21 -10.77 6.35
N LYS A 121 19.44 -9.71 6.57
CA LYS A 121 18.01 -9.81 6.90
C LYS A 121 17.18 -9.69 5.60
N PRO A 122 16.21 -10.59 5.34
CA PRO A 122 15.25 -10.41 4.25
C PRO A 122 14.38 -9.17 4.48
N ALA A 123 13.65 -8.72 3.45
CA ALA A 123 12.94 -7.45 3.38
C ALA A 123 12.11 -7.12 4.64
N SER A 124 10.88 -7.53 4.85
CA SER A 124 9.93 -7.22 5.95
C SER A 124 8.91 -6.10 5.70
N ARG A 125 9.03 -5.31 4.62
CA ARG A 125 8.06 -4.27 4.25
C ARG A 125 7.67 -4.35 2.79
N CYS A 126 6.41 -4.07 2.51
CA CYS A 126 5.89 -3.90 1.16
C CYS A 126 6.13 -2.49 0.63
N THR A 127 6.20 -2.37 -0.70
CA THR A 127 6.34 -1.09 -1.39
C THR A 127 5.02 -0.31 -1.36
N ALA A 128 5.07 0.95 -0.91
CA ALA A 128 3.94 1.88 -0.82
C ALA A 128 3.71 2.68 -2.12
N GLY A 129 4.71 2.75 -3.00
CA GLY A 129 4.68 3.55 -4.22
C GLY A 129 6.01 4.27 -4.44
N THR A 130 6.02 5.30 -5.28
CA THR A 130 7.21 6.12 -5.56
C THR A 130 7.14 7.44 -4.82
N ILE A 131 8.25 7.84 -4.19
CA ILE A 131 8.35 9.14 -3.52
C ILE A 131 8.47 10.24 -4.59
N ILE A 132 7.51 11.17 -4.62
CA ILE A 132 7.52 12.28 -5.58
C ILE A 132 7.98 13.60 -4.97
N MET A 133 7.77 13.80 -3.67
CA MET A 133 8.10 15.03 -2.96
C MET A 133 8.27 14.75 -1.47
N LEU A 134 9.12 15.54 -0.81
CA LEU A 134 9.26 15.57 0.64
C LEU A 134 9.16 17.04 1.07
N ASP A 135 8.26 17.34 1.99
CA ASP A 135 8.07 18.68 2.56
C ASP A 135 7.88 18.62 4.08
N ALA A 136 7.48 19.74 4.68
CA ALA A 136 7.24 19.82 6.13
C ALA A 136 5.98 19.05 6.59
N ALA A 137 5.05 18.73 5.69
CA ALA A 137 3.86 17.94 5.98
C ALA A 137 4.17 16.44 5.97
N GLY A 138 5.09 15.99 5.11
CA GLY A 138 5.54 14.61 5.09
C GLY A 138 6.09 14.15 3.74
N VAL A 139 6.00 12.84 3.51
CA VAL A 139 6.46 12.17 2.30
C VAL A 139 5.27 12.01 1.36
N TRP A 140 5.35 12.59 0.16
CA TRP A 140 4.34 12.42 -0.88
C TRP A 140 4.67 11.20 -1.73
N VAL A 141 3.75 10.24 -1.76
CA VAL A 141 3.91 8.94 -2.46
C VAL A 141 2.76 8.73 -3.45
N GLU A 142 3.11 8.38 -4.68
CA GLU A 142 2.19 8.00 -5.78
C GLU A 142 2.26 6.49 -6.09
#